data_AF-A0A4U8UZG0-F1
#
_entry.id   AF-A0A4U8UZG0-F1
#
_cell.length_a   1.000
_cell.length_b   1.000
_cell.length_c   1.000
_cell.angle_alpha   90.00
_cell.angle_beta   90.00
_cell.angle_gamma   90.00
#
_symmetry.space_group_name_H-M   'P 1'
#
loop_
_entity.id
_entity.type
_entity.pdbx_description
1 polymer ?
#
loop_
_entity_poly.entity_id
_entity_poly.type
_entity_poly.pdbx_seq_one_letter_code
_entity_poly.pdbx_strand_id
1 'polypeptide(L)'
;MELRTRLDDMVIMYRDDPDLQTLIDWMQQDWKCCGINKADDWDMNIYFNASARALKSEEAGGVPFSCCISNDPLQNFACGHRVRLDRERANNAIYTEGCLPKLQQWLDNNILIVCTVTVGIAIIQILSICFAQDLRSDIFAQRARWYPSGC
;
A
#
# COMPACT_ATOMS: atom_id res chain seq x y z
N MET A 1 11.23 -7.39 14.00
CA MET A 1 11.72 -8.40 13.04
C MET A 1 10.56 -8.94 12.21
N GLU A 2 9.45 -9.34 12.85
CA GLU A 2 8.26 -9.88 12.17
C GLU A 2 7.59 -8.95 11.14
N LEU A 3 7.49 -7.64 11.39
CA LEU A 3 6.88 -6.73 10.42
C LEU A 3 7.71 -6.62 9.13
N ARG A 4 9.05 -6.69 9.23
CA ARG A 4 9.92 -6.62 8.05
C ARG A 4 9.79 -7.88 7.20
N THR A 5 9.76 -9.05 7.82
CA THR A 5 9.59 -10.32 7.09
C THR A 5 8.24 -10.37 6.38
N ARG A 6 7.17 -9.86 6.99
CA ARG A 6 5.85 -9.79 6.33
C ARG A 6 5.82 -8.85 5.13
N LEU A 7 6.60 -7.76 5.17
CA LEU A 7 6.72 -6.87 4.02
C LEU A 7 7.53 -7.55 2.91
N ASP A 8 8.63 -8.23 3.26
CA ASP A 8 9.46 -8.93 2.27
C ASP A 8 8.66 -10.01 1.51
N ASP A 9 7.76 -10.71 2.21
CA ASP A 9 6.83 -11.68 1.61
C ASP A 9 5.97 -11.06 0.48
N MET A 10 5.67 -9.76 0.55
CA MET A 10 4.89 -9.07 -0.49
C MET A 10 5.63 -9.05 -1.83
N VAL A 11 6.96 -8.87 -1.82
CA VAL A 11 7.78 -8.90 -3.05
C VAL A 11 7.95 -10.32 -3.55
N ILE A 12 8.13 -11.29 -2.64
CA ILE A 12 8.26 -12.70 -2.99
C ILE A 12 6.99 -13.20 -3.70
N MET A 13 5.81 -12.91 -3.13
CA MET A 13 4.50 -13.38 -3.60
C MET A 13 3.90 -12.52 -4.74
N TYR A 14 4.59 -11.48 -5.20
CA TYR A 14 4.06 -10.50 -6.16
C TYR A 14 3.45 -11.12 -7.43
N ARG A 15 4.02 -12.23 -7.96
CA ARG A 15 3.49 -12.92 -9.15
C ARG A 15 2.45 -14.00 -8.84
N ASP A 16 2.31 -14.37 -7.57
CA ASP A 16 1.47 -15.49 -7.14
C ASP A 16 0.05 -15.04 -6.77
N ASP A 17 -0.15 -13.75 -6.45
CA ASP A 17 -1.43 -13.16 -6.07
C ASP A 17 -1.74 -11.90 -6.92
N PRO A 18 -2.81 -11.93 -7.75
CA PRO A 18 -3.17 -10.81 -8.63
C PRO A 18 -3.69 -9.57 -7.88
N ASP A 19 -4.30 -9.74 -6.72
CA ASP A 19 -4.78 -8.63 -5.89
C ASP A 19 -3.58 -7.93 -5.24
N LEU A 20 -2.62 -8.72 -4.75
CA LEU A 20 -1.35 -8.21 -4.23
C LEU A 20 -0.56 -7.48 -5.32
N GLN A 21 -0.49 -8.05 -6.51
CA GLN A 21 0.15 -7.42 -7.66
C GLN A 21 -0.46 -6.03 -7.94
N THR A 22 -1.79 -5.96 -8.02
CA THR A 22 -2.53 -4.71 -8.27
C THR A 22 -2.25 -3.67 -7.19
N LEU A 23 -2.25 -4.08 -5.92
CA LEU A 23 -1.96 -3.21 -4.80
C LEU A 23 -0.54 -2.64 -4.85
N ILE A 24 0.46 -3.50 -5.11
CA ILE A 24 1.86 -3.08 -5.22
C ILE A 24 2.05 -2.15 -6.41
N ASP A 25 1.46 -2.48 -7.56
CA ASP A 25 1.56 -1.67 -8.78
C ASP A 25 0.97 -0.28 -8.57
N TRP A 26 -0.22 -0.19 -7.96
CA TRP A 26 -0.85 1.07 -7.61
C TRP A 26 0.02 1.89 -6.66
N MET A 27 0.52 1.27 -5.58
CA MET A 27 1.35 1.94 -4.58
C MET A 27 2.64 2.51 -5.21
N GLN A 28 3.33 1.72 -6.06
CA GLN A 28 4.59 2.12 -6.68
C GLN A 28 4.40 3.29 -7.66
N GLN A 29 3.32 3.27 -8.43
CA GLN A 29 2.97 4.35 -9.35
C GLN A 29 2.57 5.63 -8.63
N ASP A 30 1.69 5.53 -7.64
CA ASP A 30 1.13 6.69 -6.93
C ASP A 30 2.19 7.38 -6.05
N TRP A 31 2.97 6.58 -5.31
CA TRP A 31 3.99 7.10 -4.39
C TRP A 31 5.35 7.31 -5.05
N LYS A 32 5.47 6.92 -6.33
CA LYS A 32 6.69 7.08 -7.14
C LYS A 32 7.90 6.41 -6.48
N CYS A 33 7.72 5.15 -6.08
CA CYS A 33 8.71 4.34 -5.36
C CYS A 33 8.86 2.97 -6.01
N CYS A 34 9.87 2.21 -5.62
CA CYS A 34 10.10 0.86 -6.12
C CYS A 34 10.68 -0.05 -5.04
N GLY A 35 10.06 -1.22 -4.87
CA GLY A 35 10.39 -2.15 -3.79
C GLY A 35 9.96 -1.63 -2.41
N ILE A 36 10.38 -2.32 -1.36
CA ILE A 36 9.97 -2.00 0.02
C ILE A 36 10.90 -0.93 0.57
N ASN A 37 12.19 -1.22 0.66
CA ASN A 37 13.25 -0.33 1.10
C ASN A 37 14.00 0.28 -0.09
N LYS A 38 14.15 -0.46 -1.20
CA LYS A 38 14.78 0.00 -2.44
C LYS A 38 14.41 -0.89 -3.62
N ALA A 39 14.70 -0.42 -4.84
CA ALA A 39 14.47 -1.19 -6.07
C ALA A 39 15.20 -2.56 -6.08
N ASP A 40 16.24 -2.74 -5.26
CA ASP A 40 16.96 -4.01 -5.18
C ASP A 40 16.19 -5.16 -4.52
N ASP A 41 15.14 -4.84 -3.76
CA ASP A 41 14.35 -5.85 -3.05
C ASP A 41 13.71 -6.86 -4.01
N TRP A 42 13.55 -6.47 -5.28
CA TRP A 42 13.10 -7.35 -6.37
C TRP A 42 14.02 -8.56 -6.62
N ASP A 43 15.25 -8.59 -6.10
CA ASP A 43 16.08 -9.80 -6.11
C ASP A 43 15.52 -10.94 -5.26
N MET A 44 14.63 -10.65 -4.31
CA MET A 44 13.96 -11.68 -3.51
C MET A 44 12.91 -12.44 -4.32
N ASN A 45 12.40 -11.86 -5.40
CA ASN A 45 11.41 -12.50 -6.26
C ASN A 45 12.09 -13.39 -7.31
N ILE A 46 11.58 -14.62 -7.48
CA ILE A 46 12.15 -15.63 -8.38
C ILE A 46 12.16 -15.21 -9.88
N TYR A 47 11.29 -14.31 -10.30
CA TYR A 47 11.18 -13.86 -11.69
C TYR A 47 12.11 -12.67 -12.00
N PHE A 48 12.30 -11.79 -11.01
CA PHE A 48 13.08 -10.55 -11.15
C PHE A 48 14.53 -10.71 -10.71
N ASN A 49 14.88 -11.75 -9.95
CA ASN A 49 16.26 -12.06 -9.61
C ASN A 49 17.12 -12.21 -10.88
N ALA A 50 18.33 -11.65 -10.88
CA ALA A 50 19.24 -11.73 -12.03
C ALA A 50 19.55 -13.18 -12.47
N SER A 51 19.55 -14.14 -11.53
CA SER A 51 19.75 -15.57 -11.77
C SER A 51 18.59 -16.21 -12.55
N ALA A 52 17.40 -15.59 -12.55
CA ALA A 52 16.24 -16.04 -13.32
C ALA A 52 16.49 -16.00 -14.83
N ARG A 53 17.58 -15.36 -15.29
CA ARG A 53 18.05 -15.47 -16.67
C ARG A 53 18.33 -16.93 -17.06
N ALA A 54 18.80 -17.76 -16.14
CA ALA A 54 19.00 -19.20 -16.37
C ALA A 54 17.66 -19.91 -16.68
N LEU A 55 16.55 -19.40 -16.14
CA LEU A 55 15.18 -19.85 -16.40
C LEU A 55 14.53 -19.16 -17.61
N LYS A 56 15.31 -18.34 -18.35
CA LYS A 56 14.83 -17.52 -19.48
C LYS A 56 13.73 -16.52 -19.09
N SER A 57 13.72 -16.06 -17.84
CA SER A 57 12.86 -14.93 -17.44
C SER A 57 13.32 -13.65 -18.14
N GLU A 58 12.41 -12.99 -18.84
CA GLU A 58 12.69 -11.71 -19.49
C GLU A 58 12.82 -10.56 -18.47
N GLU A 59 12.23 -10.74 -17.29
CA GLU A 59 12.22 -9.79 -16.18
C GLU A 59 13.45 -9.90 -15.28
N ALA A 60 14.33 -10.87 -15.54
CA ALA A 60 15.52 -11.12 -14.74
C ALA A 60 16.44 -9.90 -14.66
N GLY A 61 16.81 -9.50 -13.45
CA GLY A 61 17.57 -8.29 -13.17
C GLY A 61 16.77 -7.01 -13.43
N GLY A 62 15.45 -7.09 -13.38
CA GLY A 62 14.52 -5.99 -13.62
C GLY A 62 13.68 -5.64 -12.40
N VAL A 63 12.65 -4.85 -12.66
CA VAL A 63 11.57 -4.47 -11.73
C VAL A 63 10.24 -4.47 -12.50
N PRO A 64 9.08 -4.50 -11.83
CA PRO A 64 7.79 -4.31 -12.49
C PRO A 64 7.68 -2.97 -13.21
N PHE A 65 6.76 -2.91 -14.17
CA PHE A 65 6.49 -1.69 -14.94
C PHE A 65 5.99 -0.52 -14.08
N SER A 66 5.35 -0.81 -12.94
CA SER A 66 4.87 0.19 -11.98
C SER A 66 5.98 0.99 -11.31
N CYS A 67 7.20 0.47 -11.26
CA CYS A 67 8.39 1.20 -10.82
C CYS A 67 8.91 2.22 -11.83
N CYS A 68 8.40 2.24 -13.06
CA CYS A 68 8.98 3.05 -14.12
C CYS A 68 8.57 4.51 -14.06
N ILE A 69 9.50 5.38 -14.43
CA ILE A 69 9.26 6.81 -14.56
C ILE A 69 8.53 7.02 -15.90
N SER A 70 7.23 7.27 -15.83
CA SER A 70 6.42 7.57 -17.02
C SER A 70 6.20 9.08 -17.13
N ASN A 71 6.91 9.71 -18.07
CA ASN A 71 6.66 11.11 -18.46
C ASN A 71 5.86 11.21 -19.78
N ASP A 72 5.65 10.09 -20.47
CA ASP A 72 5.02 10.03 -21.78
C ASP A 72 3.59 9.46 -21.72
N PRO A 73 2.72 9.86 -22.67
CA PRO A 73 1.36 9.32 -22.78
C PRO A 73 1.31 7.84 -23.23
N LEU A 74 2.42 7.33 -23.78
CA LEU A 74 2.57 5.92 -24.15
C LEU A 74 3.39 5.20 -23.08
N GLN A 75 2.71 4.45 -22.24
CA GLN A 75 3.35 3.70 -21.15
C GLN A 75 4.14 2.51 -21.72
N ASN A 76 5.46 2.53 -21.56
CA ASN A 76 6.31 1.40 -21.91
C ASN A 76 6.27 0.34 -20.81
N PHE A 77 5.53 -0.75 -21.01
CA PHE A 77 5.44 -1.84 -20.03
C PHE A 77 6.74 -2.66 -19.86
N ALA A 78 7.70 -2.54 -20.77
CA ALA A 78 8.98 -3.25 -20.72
C ALA A 78 10.14 -2.39 -20.18
N CYS A 79 9.87 -1.18 -19.69
CA CYS A 79 10.86 -0.25 -19.14
C CYS A 79 11.74 -0.87 -18.03
N GLY A 80 11.15 -1.69 -17.16
CA GLY A 80 11.81 -2.31 -16.02
C GLY A 80 12.64 -3.55 -16.36
N HIS A 81 12.55 -4.07 -17.59
CA HIS A 81 13.28 -5.28 -17.96
C HIS A 81 14.78 -5.07 -17.93
N ARG A 82 15.48 -5.91 -17.16
CA ARG A 82 16.95 -5.93 -17.02
C ARG A 82 17.55 -4.59 -16.58
N VAL A 83 16.72 -3.65 -16.11
CA VAL A 83 17.12 -2.27 -15.86
C VAL A 83 18.14 -2.16 -14.74
N ARG A 84 18.11 -3.09 -13.78
CA ARG A 84 19.03 -3.11 -12.63
C ARG A 84 20.41 -3.68 -12.96
N LEU A 85 20.60 -4.25 -14.15
CA LEU A 85 21.93 -4.68 -14.62
C LEU A 85 22.81 -3.49 -15.04
N ASP A 86 22.20 -2.32 -15.26
CA ASP A 86 22.88 -1.07 -15.59
C ASP A 86 22.40 0.03 -14.64
N ARG A 87 23.28 0.44 -13.72
CA ARG A 87 22.94 1.44 -12.68
C ARG A 87 22.59 2.81 -13.25
N GLU A 88 23.28 3.23 -14.32
CA GLU A 88 23.00 4.53 -14.95
C GLU A 88 21.61 4.51 -15.60
N ARG A 89 21.26 3.39 -16.24
CA ARG A 89 19.91 3.21 -16.79
C ARG A 89 18.85 3.15 -15.68
N ALA A 90 19.10 2.43 -14.59
CA ALA A 90 18.17 2.31 -13.47
C ALA A 90 17.81 3.68 -12.88
N ASN A 91 18.81 4.53 -12.62
CA ASN A 91 18.59 5.85 -12.02
C ASN A 91 17.73 6.78 -12.89
N ASN A 92 17.72 6.59 -14.21
CA ASN A 92 16.99 7.45 -15.15
C ASN A 92 15.64 6.86 -15.60
N ALA A 93 15.46 5.55 -15.53
CA ALA A 93 14.28 4.87 -16.06
C ALA A 93 13.27 4.41 -14.99
N ILE A 94 13.70 4.25 -13.73
CA ILE A 94 12.85 3.75 -12.65
C ILE A 94 13.00 4.59 -11.38
N TYR A 95 11.98 4.53 -10.52
CA TYR A 95 12.12 4.98 -9.14
C TYR A 95 13.08 4.04 -8.40
N THR A 96 14.06 4.58 -7.68
CA THR A 96 15.05 3.78 -6.95
C THR A 96 14.79 3.71 -5.44
N GLU A 97 14.07 4.71 -4.92
CA GLU A 97 13.68 4.80 -3.51
C GLU A 97 12.56 3.80 -3.18
N GLY A 98 12.66 3.14 -2.03
CA GLY A 98 11.62 2.22 -1.55
C GLY A 98 10.35 2.91 -1.08
N CYS A 99 9.24 2.18 -1.09
CA CYS A 99 7.95 2.71 -0.66
C CYS A 99 7.85 2.90 0.87
N LEU A 100 8.51 2.05 1.66
CA LEU A 100 8.54 2.16 3.12
C LEU A 100 9.25 3.44 3.61
N PRO A 101 10.49 3.77 3.17
CA PRO A 101 11.13 5.01 3.58
C PRO A 101 10.36 6.25 3.10
N LYS A 102 9.75 6.20 1.90
CA LYS A 102 8.86 7.28 1.44
C LYS A 102 7.64 7.47 2.34
N LEU A 103 6.98 6.39 2.74
CA LEU A 103 5.85 6.44 3.67
C LEU A 103 6.26 7.02 5.01
N GLN A 104 7.40 6.59 5.55
CA GLN A 104 7.93 7.10 6.80
C GLN A 104 8.18 8.61 6.72
N GLN A 105 8.84 9.06 5.64
CA GLN A 105 9.09 10.48 5.42
C GLN A 105 7.78 11.28 5.29
N TRP A 106 6.79 10.76 4.56
CA TRP A 106 5.49 11.41 4.44
C TRP A 106 4.79 11.49 5.80
N LEU A 107 4.82 10.41 6.58
CA LEU A 107 4.21 10.36 7.90
C LEU A 107 4.88 11.35 8.87
N ASP A 108 6.21 11.39 8.91
CA ASP A 108 6.96 12.29 9.77
C ASP A 108 6.64 13.76 9.45
N ASN A 109 6.50 14.09 8.17
CA ASN A 109 6.14 15.44 7.71
C ASN A 109 4.67 15.81 7.99
N ASN A 110 3.77 14.83 8.08
CA ASN A 110 2.32 15.04 8.18
C ASN A 110 1.70 14.51 9.48
N ILE A 111 2.52 14.16 10.48
CA ILE A 111 2.06 13.49 11.70
C ILE A 111 0.99 14.28 12.44
N LEU A 112 1.11 15.62 12.48
CA LEU A 112 0.13 16.49 13.13
C LEU A 112 -1.25 16.42 12.47
N ILE A 113 -1.30 16.36 11.14
CA ILE A 113 -2.55 16.23 10.38
C ILE A 113 -3.17 14.87 10.67
N VAL A 114 -2.38 13.79 10.62
CA VAL A 114 -2.85 12.43 10.90
C VAL A 114 -3.42 12.33 12.32
N CYS A 115 -2.73 12.85 13.32
CA CYS A 115 -3.21 12.86 14.70
C CYS A 115 -4.51 13.64 14.85
N THR A 116 -4.60 14.83 14.23
CA THR A 116 -5.78 15.69 14.33
C THR A 116 -7.01 15.03 13.69
N VAL A 117 -6.86 14.46 12.50
CA VAL A 117 -7.94 13.74 11.81
C VAL A 117 -8.39 12.53 12.64
N THR A 118 -7.43 11.78 13.19
CA THR A 118 -7.72 10.59 14.01
C THR A 118 -8.53 10.96 15.26
N VAL A 119 -8.14 12.03 15.97
CA VAL A 119 -8.86 12.53 17.14
C VAL A 119 -10.26 13.04 16.76
N GLY A 120 -10.37 13.77 15.64
CA GLY A 120 -11.66 14.24 15.12
C GLY A 120 -12.63 13.10 14.84
N ILE A 121 -12.15 12.03 14.19
CA ILE A 121 -12.93 10.82 13.94
C ILE A 121 -13.37 10.16 15.26
N ALA A 122 -12.46 10.05 16.23
CA ALA A 122 -12.78 9.45 17.53
C ALA A 122 -13.88 10.23 18.27
N ILE A 123 -13.84 11.57 18.25
CA ILE A 123 -14.89 12.42 18.84
C ILE A 123 -16.23 12.17 18.15
N ILE A 124 -16.26 12.14 16.81
CA ILE A 124 -17.48 11.87 16.04
C ILE A 124 -18.05 10.50 16.38
N GLN A 125 -17.20 9.47 16.52
CA GLN A 125 -17.63 8.13 16.90
C GLN A 125 -18.25 8.10 18.30
N ILE A 126 -17.65 8.77 19.29
CA ILE A 126 -18.20 8.85 20.65
C ILE A 126 -19.57 9.53 20.65
N LEU A 127 -19.69 10.68 19.97
CA LEU A 127 -20.97 11.38 19.84
C LEU A 127 -22.03 10.52 19.15
N SER A 128 -21.65 9.78 18.11
CA SER A 128 -22.55 8.85 17.41
C SER A 128 -23.07 7.76 18.35
N ILE A 129 -22.21 7.21 19.22
CA ILE A 129 -22.61 6.21 20.21
C ILE A 129 -23.56 6.84 21.23
N CYS A 130 -23.28 8.04 21.75
CA CYS A 130 -24.17 8.73 22.69
C CYS A 130 -25.56 8.94 22.11
N PHE A 131 -25.65 9.50 20.90
CA PHE A 131 -26.93 9.72 20.24
C PHE A 131 -27.69 8.43 19.95
N ALA A 132 -26.99 7.34 19.60
CA ALA A 132 -27.62 6.04 19.42
C ALA A 132 -28.21 5.50 20.75
N GLN A 133 -27.54 5.71 21.89
CA GLN A 133 -28.07 5.33 23.19
C GLN A 133 -29.26 6.19 23.63
N ASP A 134 -29.19 7.50 23.40
CA ASP A 134 -30.30 8.42 23.70
C ASP A 134 -31.55 8.04 22.89
N LEU A 135 -31.39 7.82 21.58
CA LEU A 135 -32.46 7.37 20.70
C LEU A 135 -33.03 6.03 21.15
N ARG A 136 -32.17 5.08 21.54
CA ARG A 136 -32.60 3.79 22.07
C ARG A 136 -33.46 3.97 23.32
N SER A 137 -33.01 4.78 24.27
CA SER A 137 -33.71 5.04 25.53
C SER A 137 -35.09 5.66 25.29
N ASP A 138 -35.18 6.63 24.38
CA ASP A 138 -36.45 7.26 24.01
C ASP A 138 -37.42 6.27 23.35
N ILE A 139 -36.95 5.41 22.44
CA ILE A 139 -37.78 4.35 21.85
C ILE A 139 -38.35 3.42 22.92
N PHE A 140 -37.55 3.02 23.91
CA PHE A 140 -38.04 2.18 25.01
C PHE A 140 -39.06 2.91 25.89
N ALA A 141 -38.82 4.19 26.18
CA ALA A 141 -39.75 5.01 26.95
C ALA A 141 -41.08 5.19 26.22
N GLN A 142 -41.06 5.46 24.91
CA GLN A 142 -42.25 5.53 24.07
C GLN A 142 -42.98 4.19 24.04
N ARG A 143 -42.27 3.09 23.80
CA ARG A 143 -42.87 1.74 23.80
C ARG A 143 -43.57 1.42 25.12
N ALA A 144 -42.98 1.78 26.26
CA ALA A 144 -43.58 1.58 27.58
C ALA A 144 -44.85 2.42 27.81
N ARG A 145 -44.96 3.60 27.17
CA ARG A 145 -46.18 4.42 27.22
C ARG A 145 -47.35 3.79 26.43
N TRP A 146 -47.07 3.20 25.27
CA TRP A 146 -48.11 2.66 24.37
C TRP A 146 -48.49 1.20 24.64
N TYR A 147 -47.57 0.42 25.20
CA TYR A 147 -47.82 -0.92 25.73
C TYR A 147 -47.55 -0.95 27.23
N PRO A 148 -48.29 -0.17 28.05
CA PRO A 148 -48.17 -0.30 29.49
C PRO A 148 -48.55 -1.74 29.83
N SER A 149 -47.64 -2.46 30.46
CA SER A 149 -47.91 -3.80 30.97
C SER A 149 -49.04 -3.70 32.01
N GLY A 150 -50.28 -3.83 31.53
CA GLY A 150 -51.48 -4.03 32.32
C GLY A 150 -51.79 -5.51 32.35
N CYS A 151 -51.70 -6.09 33.55
CA CYS A 151 -52.09 -7.44 33.99
C CYS A 151 -51.62 -8.63 33.14
#